data_AF-A0A250DFM1-F1
#
_entry.id   AF-A0A250DFM1-F1
#
_cell.length_a   1.000
_cell.length_b   1.000
_cell.length_c   1.000
_cell.angle_alpha   90.00
_cell.angle_beta   90.00
_cell.angle_gamma   90.00
#
_symmetry.space_group_name_H-M   'P 1'
#
loop_
_entity.id
_entity.type
_entity.pdbx_description
1 polymer ?
#
loop_
_entity_poly.entity_id
_entity_poly.type
_entity_poly.pdbx_seq_one_letter_code
_entity_poly.pdbx_strand_id
1 'polypeptide(L)'
;MSNHFQRHETVPAYTRDLASKDQIKWSAEFDVPAIGEDIVIRINGIGRAKVVGYATHGGYLGVMSVPFSPPDWWVRQNGPPTLDNAALAFGAEIALLSSGEAP
;
A
#
# COMPACT_ATOMS: atom_id res chain seq x y z
N MET A 1 19.65 9.10 6.79
CA MET A 1 18.47 8.28 7.06
C MET A 1 18.56 7.03 6.21
N SER A 2 18.41 5.86 6.81
CA SER A 2 18.46 4.58 6.09
C SER A 2 17.31 4.50 5.09
N ASN A 3 17.63 4.60 3.79
CA ASN A 3 16.67 4.53 2.66
C ASN A 3 16.16 3.10 2.40
N HIS A 4 16.11 2.26 3.42
CA HIS A 4 15.88 0.83 3.28
C HIS A 4 14.40 0.48 3.42
N PHE A 5 13.99 -0.54 2.68
CA PHE A 5 12.71 -1.21 2.89
C PHE A 5 12.65 -1.79 4.30
N GLN A 6 11.60 -1.49 5.04
CA GLN A 6 11.35 -2.02 6.37
C GLN A 6 9.86 -2.35 6.50
N ARG A 7 9.53 -3.57 6.95
CA ARG A 7 8.15 -3.98 7.26
C ARG A 7 7.76 -3.53 8.67
N HIS A 8 6.47 -3.27 8.88
CA HIS A 8 5.89 -2.93 10.17
C HIS A 8 4.63 -3.76 10.43
N GLU A 9 4.47 -4.23 11.67
CA GLU A 9 3.28 -4.97 12.12
C GLU A 9 2.11 -4.03 12.44
N THR A 10 2.42 -2.78 12.81
CA THR A 10 1.46 -1.71 13.09
C THR A 10 1.82 -0.47 12.29
N VAL A 11 0.88 0.47 12.17
CA VAL A 11 1.15 1.75 11.51
C VAL A 11 2.16 2.53 12.35
N PRO A 12 3.38 2.82 11.85
CA PRO A 12 4.34 3.64 12.58
C PRO A 12 3.85 5.09 12.66
N ALA A 13 4.43 5.89 13.57
CA ALA A 13 4.17 7.33 13.57
C ALA A 13 4.52 7.94 12.22
N TYR A 14 3.58 8.69 11.64
CA TYR A 14 3.71 9.30 10.32
C TYR A 14 3.16 10.73 10.32
N THR A 15 3.54 11.47 9.28
CA THR A 15 3.00 12.79 8.96
C THR A 15 2.46 12.83 7.54
N ARG A 16 1.49 13.71 7.29
CA ARG A 16 1.05 14.08 5.93
C ARG A 16 1.80 15.29 5.36
N ASP A 17 2.66 15.92 6.16
CA ASP A 17 3.57 16.96 5.67
C ASP A 17 4.68 16.33 4.82
N LEU A 18 4.52 16.41 3.50
CA LEU A 18 5.46 15.84 2.54
C LEU A 18 6.81 16.56 2.51
N ALA A 19 6.90 17.78 3.07
CA ALA A 19 8.15 18.53 3.21
C ALA A 19 8.96 18.11 4.45
N SER A 20 8.36 17.31 5.34
CA SER A 20 9.04 16.81 6.54
C SER A 20 10.28 16.00 6.17
N LYS A 21 11.39 16.30 6.87
CA LYS A 21 12.68 15.63 6.70
C LYS A 21 12.95 14.56 7.75
N ASP A 22 12.26 14.62 8.89
CA ASP A 22 12.59 13.81 10.06
C ASP A 22 11.51 12.76 10.41
N GLN A 23 10.41 12.74 9.65
CA GLN A 23 9.27 11.84 9.89
C GLN A 23 8.95 11.00 8.66
N ILE A 24 8.35 9.83 8.90
CA ILE A 24 7.80 8.98 7.86
C ILE A 24 6.59 9.70 7.23
N LYS A 25 6.53 9.72 5.90
CA LYS A 25 5.50 10.44 5.15
C LYS A 25 4.41 9.51 4.66
N TRP A 26 3.16 9.89 4.90
CA TRP A 26 2.00 9.29 4.24
C TRP A 26 1.55 10.19 3.10
N SER A 27 1.46 9.64 1.89
CA SER A 27 1.26 10.42 0.66
C SER A 27 -0.21 10.57 0.22
N ALA A 28 -1.17 10.15 1.06
CA ALA A 28 -2.60 10.36 0.82
C ALA A 28 -3.23 11.30 1.84
N GLU A 29 -4.33 11.92 1.42
CA GLU A 29 -5.14 12.80 2.27
C GLU A 29 -5.99 12.02 3.28
N PHE A 30 -6.40 10.79 2.94
CA PHE A 30 -7.17 9.91 3.83
C PHE A 30 -6.27 9.16 4.84
N ASP A 31 -6.86 8.52 5.84
CA ASP A 31 -6.13 7.71 6.85
C ASP A 31 -5.49 6.46 6.26
N VAL A 32 -4.38 6.01 6.86
CA VAL A 32 -3.73 4.76 6.45
C VAL A 32 -4.75 3.62 6.63
N PRO A 33 -5.13 2.88 5.56
CA PRO A 33 -6.13 1.83 5.64
C PRO A 33 -5.69 0.72 6.60
N ALA A 34 -6.61 0.15 7.39
CA ALA A 34 -6.27 -0.91 8.33
C ALA A 34 -5.98 -2.25 7.62
N ILE A 35 -5.23 -3.13 8.29
CA ILE A 35 -5.08 -4.52 7.86
C ILE A 35 -6.45 -5.18 7.75
N GLY A 36 -6.71 -5.83 6.62
CA GLY A 36 -7.99 -6.46 6.30
C GLY A 36 -8.92 -5.61 5.45
N GLU A 37 -8.67 -4.30 5.33
CA GLU A 37 -9.45 -3.42 4.43
C GLU A 37 -9.13 -3.68 2.97
N ASP A 38 -10.14 -3.48 2.13
CA ASP A 38 -10.02 -3.54 0.68
C ASP A 38 -9.73 -2.14 0.11
N ILE A 39 -8.76 -2.06 -0.80
CA ILE A 39 -8.35 -0.85 -1.49
C ILE A 39 -8.30 -1.10 -3.00
N VAL A 40 -8.14 -0.03 -3.78
CA VAL A 40 -7.77 -0.12 -5.21
C VAL A 40 -6.37 0.43 -5.39
N ILE A 41 -5.45 -0.40 -5.88
CA ILE A 41 -4.13 0.05 -6.36
C ILE A 41 -4.30 0.55 -7.79
N ARG A 42 -4.15 1.86 -7.98
CA ARG A 42 -4.39 2.55 -9.26
C ARG A 42 -3.20 2.45 -10.22
N ILE A 43 -1.99 2.31 -9.68
CA ILE A 43 -0.78 2.25 -10.49
C ILE A 43 -0.69 0.93 -11.27
N ASN A 44 -0.28 1.02 -12.55
CA ASN A 44 -0.07 -0.11 -13.46
C ASN A 44 -1.27 -1.07 -13.64
N GLY A 45 -2.49 -0.62 -13.31
CA GLY A 45 -3.70 -1.44 -13.45
C GLY A 45 -3.71 -2.68 -12.54
N ILE A 46 -3.08 -2.62 -11.36
CA ILE A 46 -3.06 -3.75 -10.42
C ILE A 46 -4.47 -4.05 -9.88
N GLY A 47 -5.28 -3.02 -9.61
CA GLY A 47 -6.69 -3.17 -9.26
C GLY A 47 -6.94 -3.42 -7.77
N ARG A 48 -8.06 -4.08 -7.46
CA ARG A 48 -8.50 -4.29 -6.06
C ARG A 48 -7.52 -5.20 -5.32
N ALA A 49 -7.21 -4.84 -4.08
CA ALA A 49 -6.32 -5.58 -3.21
C ALA A 49 -6.78 -5.50 -1.75
N LYS A 50 -6.35 -6.47 -0.94
CA LYS A 50 -6.54 -6.48 0.51
C LYS A 50 -5.26 -6.05 1.21
N VAL A 51 -5.37 -5.13 2.16
CA VAL A 51 -4.24 -4.72 3.00
C VAL A 51 -3.87 -5.85 3.96
N VAL A 52 -2.58 -6.19 4.00
CA VAL A 52 -2.05 -7.29 4.83
C VAL A 52 -0.89 -6.86 5.72
N GLY A 53 -0.45 -5.61 5.63
CA GLY A 53 0.59 -5.05 6.49
C GLY A 53 1.06 -3.68 6.00
N TYR A 54 2.16 -3.21 6.58
CA TYR A 54 2.73 -1.91 6.24
C TYR A 54 4.23 -2.02 5.98
N ALA A 55 4.76 -1.11 5.19
CA ALA A 55 6.20 -0.99 5.01
C ALA A 55 6.60 0.47 4.76
N THR A 56 7.83 0.81 5.13
CA THR A 56 8.46 2.08 4.76
C THR A 56 9.53 1.87 3.71
N HIS A 57 9.56 2.75 2.72
CA HIS A 57 10.60 2.79 1.70
C HIS A 57 10.84 4.23 1.26
N GLY A 58 12.11 4.66 1.17
CA GLY A 58 12.47 6.02 0.78
C GLY A 58 11.88 7.12 1.69
N GLY A 59 11.60 6.82 2.96
CA GLY A 59 10.97 7.76 3.90
C GLY A 59 9.44 7.89 3.77
N TYR A 60 8.81 7.07 2.92
CA TYR A 60 7.36 7.01 2.77
C TYR A 60 6.79 5.75 3.41
N LEU A 61 5.64 5.89 4.06
CA LEU A 61 4.79 4.79 4.50
C LEU A 61 3.95 4.32 3.31
N GLY A 62 3.95 3.01 3.08
CA GLY A 62 3.06 2.33 2.16
C GLY A 62 2.32 1.18 2.84
N VAL A 63 1.27 0.73 2.17
CA VAL A 63 0.53 -0.48 2.52
C VAL A 63 1.07 -1.66 1.72
N MET A 64 1.26 -2.78 2.40
CA MET A 64 1.49 -4.09 1.76
C MET A 64 0.12 -4.69 1.47
N SER A 65 -0.13 -5.10 0.23
CA SER A 65 -1.45 -5.55 -0.18
C SER A 65 -1.40 -6.73 -1.14
N VAL A 66 -2.36 -7.65 -1.01
CA VAL A 66 -2.51 -8.82 -1.89
C VAL A 66 -3.60 -8.52 -2.93
N PRO A 67 -3.26 -8.39 -4.22
CA PRO A 67 -4.26 -8.16 -5.27
C PRO A 67 -5.21 -9.36 -5.41
N PHE A 68 -6.50 -9.10 -5.60
CA PHE A 68 -7.50 -10.17 -5.81
C PHE A 68 -7.44 -10.80 -7.20
N SER A 69 -7.20 -9.96 -8.21
CA SER A 69 -7.13 -10.37 -9.62
C SER A 69 -6.10 -9.51 -10.34
N PRO A 70 -4.80 -9.70 -10.03
CA PRO A 70 -3.75 -8.91 -10.65
C PRO A 70 -3.65 -9.23 -12.15
N PRO A 71 -3.15 -8.29 -12.96
CA PRO A 71 -2.92 -8.52 -14.38
C PRO A 71 -1.83 -9.58 -14.61
N ASP A 72 -1.90 -10.31 -15.74
CA ASP A 72 -1.00 -11.43 -16.04
C ASP A 72 0.49 -11.06 -15.95
N TRP A 73 0.86 -9.83 -16.32
CA TRP A 73 2.24 -9.38 -16.23
C TRP A 73 2.75 -9.39 -14.78
N TRP A 74 1.89 -9.05 -13.82
CA TRP A 74 2.23 -9.03 -12.41
C TRP A 74 2.48 -10.45 -11.91
N VAL A 75 1.62 -11.39 -12.32
CA VAL A 75 1.75 -12.82 -11.96
C VAL A 75 3.01 -13.43 -12.55
N ARG A 76 3.36 -13.09 -13.80
CA ARG A 76 4.62 -13.55 -14.41
C ARG A 76 5.87 -13.05 -13.67
N GLN A 77 5.82 -11.86 -13.10
CA GLN A 77 6.97 -11.25 -12.42
C GLN A 77 7.08 -11.67 -10.95
N ASN A 78 5.96 -11.80 -10.25
CA ASN A 78 5.92 -11.99 -8.80
C ASN A 78 5.43 -13.38 -8.36
N GLY A 79 4.87 -14.16 -9.29
CA GLY A 79 4.10 -15.38 -8.99
C GLY A 79 2.64 -15.09 -8.65
N PRO A 80 1.84 -16.12 -8.32
CA PRO A 80 0.47 -15.94 -7.82
C PRO A 80 0.45 -15.06 -6.56
N PRO A 81 -0.57 -14.21 -6.36
CA PRO A 81 -0.63 -13.31 -5.21
C PRO A 81 -0.77 -14.08 -3.89
N THR A 82 0.17 -13.86 -2.96
CA THR A 82 0.25 -14.43 -1.61
C THR A 82 0.69 -13.37 -0.60
N LEU A 83 0.70 -13.73 0.69
CA LEU A 83 1.24 -12.85 1.73
C LEU A 83 2.74 -12.58 1.58
N ASP A 84 3.49 -13.51 0.99
CA ASP A 84 4.94 -13.41 0.86
C ASP A 84 5.38 -12.42 -0.23
N ASN A 85 4.56 -12.26 -1.28
CA ASN A 85 4.80 -11.37 -2.42
C ASN A 85 3.79 -10.21 -2.51
N ALA A 86 3.22 -9.79 -1.37
CA ALA A 86 2.32 -8.65 -1.31
C ALA A 86 2.95 -7.40 -1.95
N ALA A 87 2.14 -6.68 -2.75
CA ALA A 87 2.54 -5.45 -3.42
C ALA A 87 2.65 -4.31 -2.41
N LEU A 88 3.76 -3.55 -2.48
CA LEU A 88 3.88 -2.29 -1.78
C LEU A 88 3.24 -1.19 -2.63
N ALA A 89 2.29 -0.44 -2.07
CA ALA A 89 1.73 0.75 -2.69
C ALA A 89 1.69 1.92 -1.68
N PHE A 90 1.98 3.13 -2.13
CA PHE A 90 1.94 4.34 -1.32
C PHE A 90 0.56 5.01 -1.38
N GLY A 91 0.26 5.87 -0.41
CA GLY A 91 -1.04 6.55 -0.31
C GLY A 91 -1.51 7.20 -1.62
N ALA A 92 -0.62 7.90 -2.33
CA ALA A 92 -0.91 8.52 -3.62
C ALA A 92 -1.27 7.53 -4.75
N GLU A 93 -0.90 6.25 -4.61
CA GLU A 93 -1.11 5.21 -5.62
C GLU A 93 -2.39 4.39 -5.38
N ILE A 94 -3.10 4.64 -4.27
CA ILE A 94 -4.25 3.84 -3.84
C ILE A 94 -5.51 4.68 -3.66
N ALA A 95 -6.65 3.99 -3.60
CA ALA A 95 -7.95 4.55 -3.26
C ALA A 95 -8.65 3.69 -2.22
N LEU A 96 -9.41 4.34 -1.34
CA LEU A 96 -10.41 3.65 -0.53
C LEU A 96 -11.57 3.20 -1.41
N LEU A 97 -12.11 2.02 -1.14
CA LEU A 97 -13.41 1.64 -1.65
C LEU A 97 -14.47 2.35 -0.80
N SER A 98 -15.24 3.23 -1.41
CA SER A 98 -16.45 3.74 -0.77
C SER A 98 -17.44 2.59 -0.57
N SER A 99 -18.09 2.51 0.60
CA SER A 99 -19.08 1.48 0.95
C SER A 99 -20.37 1.48 0.10
N GLY A 100 -20.35 2.05 -1.10
CA GLY A 100 -21.52 2.29 -1.96
C GLY A 100 -21.54 1.55 -3.31
N GLU A 101 -20.50 0.81 -3.68
CA GLU A 101 -20.52 -0.01 -4.90
C GLU A 101 -20.32 -1.50 -4.57
N ALA A 102 -21.42 -2.11 -4.14
CA ALA A 102 -21.69 -3.50 -4.48
C ALA A 102 -22.27 -3.53 -5.91
N PRO A 103 -21.95 -4.56 -6.73
CA PRO A 103 -22.49 -4.70 -8.07
C PRO A 103 -24.02 -4.78 -8.10
#